data_AF-A0A517DWN2-F1
#
_entry.id   AF-A0A517DWN2-F1
#
_cell.length_a   1.000
_cell.length_b   1.000
_cell.length_c   1.000
_cell.angle_alpha   90.00
_cell.angle_beta   90.00
_cell.angle_gamma   90.00
#
_symmetry.space_group_name_H-M   'P 1'
#
loop_
_entity.id
_entity.type
_entity.pdbx_description
1 polymer ?
#
loop_
_entity_poly.entity_id
_entity_poly.type
_entity_poly.pdbx_seq_one_letter_code
_entity_poly.pdbx_strand_id
1 'polypeptide(L)'
;MDIRLRIFRFNPETDSLPYYTTYVLPGAEGLTLLMAVKKVYKTIDPTLGFRDYFCGRGLCGSCLMTVDGVVKKSCHVVLEPGREYLVEPARKYPVIRDLVVDFGAQRKAPATGNVFTIAR
;
A
#
# COMPACT_ATOMS: atom_id res chain seq x y z
N MET A 1 -6.88 11.47 -20.46
CA MET A 1 -6.65 12.19 -19.19
C MET A 1 -5.68 11.38 -18.34
N ASP A 2 -4.76 12.04 -17.65
CA ASP A 2 -3.76 11.43 -16.77
C ASP A 2 -4.33 11.14 -15.37
N ILE A 3 -3.69 10.25 -14.63
CA ILE A 3 -3.98 10.01 -13.21
C ILE A 3 -2.76 10.41 -12.40
N ARG A 4 -2.97 11.17 -11.33
CA ARG A 4 -1.90 11.62 -10.43
C ARG A 4 -1.97 10.87 -9.12
N LEU A 5 -0.87 10.26 -8.72
CA LEU A 5 -0.73 9.56 -7.44
C LEU A 5 0.28 10.31 -6.59
N ARG A 6 -0.19 10.99 -5.55
CA ARG A 6 0.68 11.59 -4.55
C ARG A 6 0.94 10.55 -3.46
N ILE A 7 2.09 9.91 -3.51
CA ILE A 7 2.43 8.74 -2.70
C ILE A 7 3.34 9.13 -1.55
N PHE A 8 3.01 8.65 -0.35
CA PHE A 8 3.86 8.72 0.83
C PHE A 8 5.13 7.89 0.65
N ARG A 9 6.28 8.51 0.90
CA ARG A 9 7.61 7.91 0.85
C ARG A 9 8.30 8.04 2.20
N PHE A 10 8.92 6.97 2.63
CA PHE A 10 9.70 6.94 3.85
C PHE A 10 10.62 5.72 3.87
N ASN A 11 11.92 5.96 3.93
CA ASN A 11 12.92 4.94 4.16
C ASN A 11 13.62 5.19 5.50
N PRO A 12 13.41 4.35 6.54
CA PRO A 12 14.02 4.57 7.86
C PRO A 12 15.55 4.50 7.86
N GLU A 13 16.16 3.93 6.81
CA GLU A 13 17.63 3.84 6.69
C GLU A 13 18.26 5.13 6.17
N THR A 14 17.53 5.96 5.42
CA THR A 14 18.07 7.14 4.72
C THR A 14 17.36 8.44 5.06
N ASP A 15 16.07 8.38 5.40
CA ASP A 15 15.20 9.54 5.50
C ASP A 15 14.94 9.88 6.97
N SER A 16 15.13 11.14 7.33
CA SER A 16 14.82 11.64 8.68
C SER A 16 13.33 11.88 8.90
N LEU A 17 12.59 12.22 7.83
CA LEU A 17 11.16 12.51 7.85
C LEU A 17 10.48 11.94 6.60
N PRO A 18 9.21 11.53 6.71
CA PRO A 18 8.44 11.13 5.54
C PRO A 18 8.18 12.31 4.60
N TYR A 19 8.11 12.02 3.31
CA TYR A 19 7.81 12.99 2.26
C TYR A 19 6.78 12.43 1.29
N TYR A 20 6.35 13.26 0.34
CA TYR A 20 5.40 12.86 -0.70
C TYR A 20 6.02 13.07 -2.08
N THR A 21 5.87 12.07 -2.93
CA THR A 21 6.25 12.13 -4.35
C THR A 21 5.02 11.94 -5.21
N THR A 22 4.85 12.80 -6.21
CA THR A 22 3.74 12.70 -7.17
C THR A 22 4.18 11.97 -8.43
N TYR A 23 3.46 10.92 -8.78
CA TYR A 23 3.65 10.15 -10.00
C TYR A 23 2.48 10.37 -10.94
N VAL A 24 2.77 10.56 -12.22
CA VAL A 24 1.75 10.76 -13.26
C VAL A 24 1.72 9.51 -14.14
N LEU A 25 0.52 8.95 -14.33
CA LEU A 25 0.28 7.78 -15.15
C LEU A 25 -0.74 8.10 -16.24
N PRO A 26 -0.66 7.45 -17.41
CA PRO A 26 -1.74 7.51 -18.38
C PRO A 26 -3.00 6.87 -17.77
N GLY A 27 -4.12 7.59 -17.82
CA GLY A 27 -5.42 7.07 -17.39
C GLY A 27 -5.85 5.90 -18.28
N ALA A 28 -6.41 4.86 -17.65
CA ALA A 28 -6.95 3.70 -18.34
C ALA A 28 -8.21 3.22 -17.61
N GLU A 29 -9.21 2.75 -18.36
CA GLU A 29 -10.43 2.20 -17.78
C GLU A 29 -10.12 0.96 -16.93
N GLY A 30 -10.81 0.85 -15.79
CA GLY A 30 -10.62 -0.26 -14.85
C GLY A 30 -9.26 -0.29 -14.15
N LEU A 31 -8.43 0.76 -14.27
CA LEU A 31 -7.15 0.83 -13.60
C LEU A 31 -7.36 0.92 -12.09
N THR A 32 -7.00 -0.14 -11.37
CA THR A 32 -7.04 -0.15 -9.91
C THR A 32 -5.82 0.56 -9.32
N LEU A 33 -5.95 1.06 -8.09
CA LEU A 33 -4.84 1.70 -7.38
C LEU A 33 -3.64 0.76 -7.24
N LEU A 34 -3.85 -0.51 -6.92
CA LEU A 34 -2.75 -1.47 -6.83
C LEU A 34 -2.06 -1.67 -8.18
N MET A 35 -2.80 -1.72 -9.29
CA MET A 35 -2.21 -1.80 -10.63
C MET A 35 -1.43 -0.54 -10.98
N ALA A 36 -1.92 0.63 -10.57
CA ALA A 36 -1.27 1.90 -10.79
C ALA A 36 0.05 2.01 -10.01
N VAL A 37 0.06 1.65 -8.72
CA VAL A 37 1.30 1.57 -7.90
C VAL A 37 2.30 0.58 -8.50
N LYS A 38 1.84 -0.59 -8.96
CA LYS A 38 2.69 -1.56 -9.68
C LYS A 38 3.27 -0.97 -10.96
N LYS A 39 2.51 -0.16 -11.70
CA LYS A 39 3.01 0.55 -12.89
C LYS A 39 4.09 1.56 -12.50
N VAL A 40 3.85 2.39 -11.48
CA VAL A 40 4.87 3.32 -10.95
C VAL A 40 6.17 2.59 -10.65
N TYR A 41 6.10 1.48 -9.91
CA TYR A 41 7.27 0.68 -9.56
C TYR A 41 8.01 0.14 -10.80
N LYS A 42 7.27 -0.38 -11.78
CA LYS A 42 7.87 -1.01 -12.96
C LYS A 42 8.43 -0.02 -13.98
N THR A 43 7.84 1.17 -14.11
CA THR A 43 8.12 2.07 -15.25
C THR A 43 8.70 3.41 -14.85
N ILE A 44 8.56 3.84 -13.60
CA ILE A 44 8.98 5.18 -13.15
C ILE A 44 10.00 5.09 -12.02
N ASP A 45 9.69 4.35 -10.96
CA ASP A 45 10.49 4.34 -9.74
C ASP A 45 10.54 2.96 -9.08
N PRO A 46 11.58 2.15 -9.39
CA PRO A 46 11.74 0.81 -8.82
C PRO A 46 12.18 0.81 -7.36
N THR A 47 12.31 1.96 -6.71
CA THR A 47 12.68 2.05 -5.28
C THR A 47 11.47 2.07 -4.35
N LEU A 48 10.26 2.24 -4.91
CA LEU A 48 9.00 2.33 -4.17
C LEU A 48 8.66 1.01 -3.47
N GLY A 49 8.62 1.04 -2.13
CA GLY A 49 8.20 -0.07 -1.30
C GLY A 49 6.67 -0.22 -1.24
N PHE A 50 6.16 -1.40 -1.62
CA PHE A 50 4.77 -1.78 -1.41
C PHE A 50 4.66 -3.31 -1.33
N ARG A 51 3.54 -3.82 -0.81
CA ARG A 51 3.26 -5.27 -0.85
C ARG A 51 2.75 -5.68 -2.24
N ASP A 52 3.59 -6.37 -3.00
CA ASP A 52 3.24 -6.93 -4.31
C ASP A 52 2.40 -8.22 -4.20
N TYR A 53 1.26 -8.15 -3.52
CA TYR A 53 0.34 -9.28 -3.43
C TYR A 53 -1.01 -8.93 -4.03
N PHE A 54 -1.49 -9.80 -4.92
CA PHE A 54 -2.75 -9.64 -5.62
C PHE A 54 -3.58 -10.92 -5.53
N CYS A 55 -4.54 -10.98 -4.61
CA CYS A 55 -5.59 -12.00 -4.68
C CYS A 55 -6.72 -11.63 -5.66
N GLY A 56 -6.81 -10.35 -6.07
CA GLY A 56 -7.86 -9.83 -6.97
C GLY A 56 -9.30 -9.89 -6.47
N ARG A 57 -9.56 -10.53 -5.32
CA ARG A 57 -10.91 -10.80 -4.79
C ARG A 57 -11.18 -10.10 -3.45
N GLY A 58 -10.22 -9.31 -2.96
CA GLY A 58 -10.34 -8.57 -1.70
C GLY A 58 -10.30 -9.42 -0.43
N LEU A 59 -9.95 -10.71 -0.51
CA LEU A 59 -10.01 -11.64 0.63
C LEU A 59 -8.77 -11.55 1.54
N CYS A 60 -7.58 -11.41 0.96
CA CYS A 60 -6.32 -11.52 1.72
C CYS A 60 -5.99 -10.34 2.65
N GLY A 61 -6.53 -9.14 2.39
CA GLY A 61 -6.23 -7.93 3.17
C GLY A 61 -4.79 -7.40 3.05
N SER A 62 -3.90 -7.98 2.24
CA SER A 62 -2.49 -7.57 2.18
C SER A 62 -2.22 -6.28 1.39
N CYS A 63 -3.20 -5.81 0.61
CA CYS A 63 -3.15 -4.59 -0.19
C CYS A 63 -3.86 -3.40 0.49
N LEU A 64 -3.90 -3.40 1.82
CA LEU A 64 -4.45 -2.27 2.57
C LEU A 64 -3.56 -1.03 2.39
N MET A 65 -4.17 0.05 1.94
CA MET A 65 -3.56 1.37 1.79
C MET A 65 -4.59 2.42 2.23
N THR A 66 -4.13 3.58 2.63
CA THR A 66 -5.00 4.72 2.89
C THR A 66 -5.07 5.57 1.63
N VAL A 67 -6.28 5.81 1.15
CA VAL A 67 -6.55 6.60 -0.06
C VAL A 67 -7.45 7.75 0.31
N ASP A 68 -6.98 8.98 0.10
CA ASP A 68 -7.67 10.22 0.47
C ASP A 68 -8.16 10.19 1.93
N GLY A 69 -7.29 9.73 2.84
CA GLY A 69 -7.56 9.63 4.27
C GLY A 69 -8.37 8.39 4.72
N VAL A 70 -8.88 7.58 3.78
CA VAL A 70 -9.70 6.40 4.08
C VAL A 70 -8.93 5.10 3.82
N VAL A 71 -8.87 4.21 4.79
CA VAL A 71 -8.25 2.88 4.61
C VAL A 71 -9.11 2.01 3.69
N LYS A 72 -8.55 1.60 2.55
CA LYS A 72 -9.21 0.78 1.54
C LYS A 72 -8.28 -0.35 1.07
N LYS A 73 -8.87 -1.39 0.48
CA LYS A 73 -8.11 -2.43 -0.24
C LYS A 73 -7.78 -1.89 -1.62
N SER A 74 -6.51 -1.57 -1.88
CA SER A 74 -6.10 -0.88 -3.11
C SER A 74 -6.38 -1.69 -4.38
N CYS A 75 -6.57 -3.00 -4.28
CA CYS A 75 -7.00 -3.85 -5.40
C CYS A 75 -8.47 -3.63 -5.83
N HIS A 76 -9.30 -2.98 -5.02
CA HIS A 76 -10.72 -2.69 -5.33
C HIS A 76 -10.98 -1.19 -5.56
N VAL A 77 -9.96 -0.34 -5.42
CA VAL A 77 -10.09 1.09 -5.68
C VAL A 77 -9.84 1.32 -7.16
N VAL A 78 -10.89 1.60 -7.92
CA VAL A 78 -10.78 2.00 -9.33
C VAL A 78 -10.43 3.48 -9.39
N LEU A 79 -9.46 3.83 -10.23
CA LEU A 79 -9.00 5.20 -10.41
C LEU A 79 -9.74 5.86 -11.58
N GLU A 80 -10.07 7.13 -11.40
CA GLU A 80 -10.74 7.99 -12.36
C GLU A 80 -9.69 8.84 -13.10
N PRO A 81 -9.66 8.80 -14.44
CA PRO A 81 -8.80 9.69 -15.22
C PRO A 81 -9.10 11.17 -14.92
N GLY A 82 -8.06 11.99 -14.85
CA GLY A 82 -8.15 13.42 -14.56
C GLY A 82 -8.15 13.78 -13.06
N ARG A 83 -7.99 12.80 -12.18
CA ARG A 83 -8.02 12.99 -10.72
C ARG A 83 -6.65 12.74 -10.08
N GLU A 84 -6.40 13.44 -8.97
CA GLU A 84 -5.30 13.19 -8.06
C GLU A 84 -5.78 12.38 -6.84
N TYR A 85 -4.96 11.40 -6.44
CA TYR A 85 -5.19 10.56 -5.27
C TYR A 85 -4.02 10.67 -4.29
N LEU A 86 -4.33 10.93 -3.03
CA LEU A 86 -3.36 10.86 -1.94
C LEU A 86 -3.27 9.42 -1.44
N VAL A 87 -2.09 8.81 -1.51
CA VAL A 87 -1.84 7.42 -1.15
C VAL A 87 -0.86 7.35 0.01
N GLU A 88 -1.31 6.80 1.13
CA GLU A 88 -0.55 6.67 2.36
C GLU A 88 -0.54 5.19 2.82
N PRO A 89 0.41 4.77 3.66
CA PRO A 89 0.38 3.46 4.30
C PRO A 89 -0.92 3.24 5.09
N ALA A 90 -1.28 1.99 5.31
CA ALA A 90 -2.51 1.66 6.05
C ALA A 90 -2.46 2.24 7.48
N ARG A 91 -3.38 3.16 7.78
CA ARG A 91 -3.51 3.73 9.13
C ARG A 91 -3.74 2.60 10.15
N LYS A 92 -3.15 2.74 11.34
CA LYS A 92 -3.12 1.77 12.47
C LYS A 92 -1.99 0.74 12.47
N TYR A 93 -1.19 0.65 11.42
CA TYR A 93 -0.03 -0.24 11.38
C TYR A 93 1.27 0.57 11.39
N PRO A 94 2.32 0.11 12.11
CA PRO A 94 3.64 0.72 12.02
C PRO A 94 4.16 0.66 10.58
N VAL A 95 4.70 1.77 10.09
CA VAL A 95 5.31 1.83 8.76
C VAL A 95 6.70 1.20 8.83
N ILE A 96 6.95 0.22 7.96
CA ILE A 96 8.28 -0.37 7.78
C ILE A 96 9.06 0.44 6.76
N ARG A 97 8.46 0.68 5.58
CA ARG A 97 9.05 1.47 4.49
C ARG A 97 7.97 1.83 3.47
N ASP A 98 7.91 3.08 3.05
CA ASP A 98 6.95 3.59 2.05
C ASP A 98 5.51 3.15 2.37
N LEU A 99 4.88 2.32 1.51
CA LEU A 99 3.53 1.79 1.70
C LEU A 99 3.51 0.43 2.41
N VAL A 100 4.67 -0.10 2.82
CA VAL A 100 4.81 -1.35 3.56
C VAL A 100 4.62 -1.10 5.04
N VAL A 101 3.66 -1.81 5.63
CA VAL A 101 3.37 -1.77 7.06
C VAL A 101 3.55 -3.15 7.72
N ASP A 102 3.76 -3.14 9.03
CA ASP A 102 3.82 -4.34 9.84
C ASP A 102 2.41 -4.77 10.29
N PHE A 103 1.87 -5.79 9.61
CA PHE A 103 0.60 -6.42 10.00
C PHE A 103 0.71 -7.35 11.22
N GLY A 104 1.92 -7.75 11.59
CA GLY A 104 2.22 -8.61 12.73
C GLY A 104 2.23 -7.87 14.07
N ALA A 105 2.59 -6.58 14.09
CA ALA A 105 2.61 -5.76 15.29
C ALA A 105 1.26 -5.68 16.04
N GLN A 106 0.15 -5.88 15.33
CA GLN A 106 -1.21 -5.90 15.90
C GLN A 106 -1.64 -7.29 16.41
N ARG A 107 -0.83 -8.34 16.23
CA ARG A 107 -1.09 -9.65 16.83
C ARG A 107 -0.79 -9.59 18.32
N LYS A 108 -1.73 -9.06 19.12
CA LYS A 108 -1.84 -9.52 20.51
C LYS A 108 -2.12 -11.02 20.42
N ALA A 109 -1.24 -11.84 20.99
CA ALA A 109 -1.56 -13.24 21.21
C ALA A 109 -2.96 -13.31 21.85
N PRO A 110 -3.84 -14.23 21.43
CA PRO A 110 -5.06 -14.45 22.18
C PRO A 110 -4.65 -14.67 23.65
N ALA A 111 -5.34 -14.02 24.58
CA ALA A 111 -5.06 -14.10 26.02
C ALA A 111 -5.18 -15.52 26.59
N THR A 112 -5.45 -16.52 25.75
CA THR A 112 -5.41 -17.94 26.06
C THR A 112 -4.05 -18.50 25.63
N GLY A 113 -3.19 -18.69 26.63
CA GLY A 113 -1.88 -19.32 26.47
C GLY A 113 -1.98 -20.79 26.06
N ASN A 114 -2.20 -21.05 24.77
CA ASN A 114 -1.86 -22.33 24.16
C ASN A 114 -0.72 -22.11 23.16
N VAL A 115 0.47 -22.49 23.61
CA VAL A 115 1.64 -22.73 22.78
C VAL A 115 1.26 -23.82 21.77
N PHE A 116 1.09 -23.45 20.50
CA PHE A 116 1.05 -24.44 19.43
C PHE A 116 2.49 -24.89 19.18
N THR A 117 2.88 -26.00 19.82
CA THR A 117 4.07 -26.75 19.46
C THR A 117 3.91 -27.21 18.02
N ILE A 118 4.75 -26.68 17.13
CA ILE A 118 4.87 -27.16 15.76
C ILE A 118 5.57 -28.52 15.85
N ALA A 119 4.80 -29.60 15.82
CA ALA A 119 5.35 -30.94 15.66
C ALA A 119 6.00 -31.02 14.28
N ARG A 120 7.27 -31.44 14.29
CA ARG A 120 8.10 -31.76 13.12
C ARG A 120 7.53 -32.92 12.33
#